data_AF-A0A844F442-F1
#
_entry.id   AF-A0A844F442-F1
#
_cell.length_a   1.000
_cell.length_b   1.000
_cell.length_c   1.000
_cell.angle_alpha   90.00
_cell.angle_beta   90.00
_cell.angle_gamma   90.00
#
_symmetry.space_group_name_H-M   'P 1'
#
loop_
_entity.id
_entity.type
_entity.pdbx_description
1 polymer ?
#
loop_
_entity_poly.entity_id
_entity_poly.type
_entity_poly.pdbx_seq_one_letter_code
_entity_poly.pdbx_strand_id
1 'polypeptide(L)'
;MKYIRLPNGNQIEFYDYAITNSLIVKFIDVDFNNIKSFFGTSTIQYIEILDENKNVVEQKELGGMSRTSIYLEKGLIKKHEKKLISEAYDETIPVVVETDTNITEEQVIHHDAVYEMTTIDVPVEFTVAILEHPSFEAQINEVKNQIGVIDVTTLDLDGWKNYRQEENKKLFSEFLADSSVEFNGKQYGVTEEDQNEMSLNYMQYQISKQAGKETVLEWHAKKEKCVVFTESDFLTLSLIIKSFVYPYMNKMQEYKEKIFSCKSIDEVKTINIKYSTVIDEV
;
A
#
# COMPACT_ATOMS: atom_id res chain seq x y z
N MET A 1 13.12 -20.60 -18.42
CA MET A 1 12.86 -19.20 -18.05
C MET A 1 11.36 -18.98 -17.89
N LYS A 2 10.93 -18.38 -16.79
CA LYS A 2 9.50 -18.17 -16.47
C LYS A 2 9.19 -16.68 -16.44
N TYR A 3 7.94 -16.33 -16.69
CA TYR A 3 7.49 -14.95 -16.70
C TYR A 3 6.33 -14.74 -15.73
N ILE A 4 6.27 -13.58 -15.11
CA ILE A 4 5.07 -13.11 -14.41
C ILE A 4 4.35 -12.15 -15.36
N ARG A 5 3.04 -12.33 -15.53
CA ARG A 5 2.14 -11.38 -16.18
C ARG A 5 1.16 -10.80 -15.19
N LEU A 6 1.00 -9.48 -15.28
CA LEU A 6 0.02 -8.71 -14.52
C LEU A 6 -1.31 -8.62 -15.27
N PRO A 7 -2.41 -8.23 -14.60
CA PRO A 7 -3.73 -8.10 -15.23
C PRO A 7 -3.78 -7.08 -16.39
N ASN A 8 -2.87 -6.11 -16.41
CA ASN A 8 -2.73 -5.15 -17.51
C ASN A 8 -2.02 -5.74 -18.75
N GLY A 9 -1.65 -7.02 -18.72
CA GLY A 9 -0.98 -7.73 -19.80
C GLY A 9 0.55 -7.56 -19.83
N ASN A 10 1.12 -6.67 -19.02
CA ASN A 10 2.56 -6.52 -18.92
C ASN A 10 3.18 -7.78 -18.34
N GLN A 11 4.32 -8.18 -18.89
CA GLN A 11 5.06 -9.35 -18.42
C GLN A 11 6.53 -9.03 -18.16
N ILE A 12 7.11 -9.73 -17.20
CA ILE A 12 8.52 -9.63 -16.87
C ILE A 12 9.08 -11.02 -16.58
N GLU A 13 10.34 -11.23 -16.95
CA GLU A 13 11.05 -12.43 -16.58
C GLU A 13 11.41 -12.42 -15.09
N PHE A 14 11.37 -13.57 -14.44
CA PHE A 14 11.80 -13.71 -13.05
C PHE A 14 12.54 -15.03 -12.84
N TYR A 15 13.34 -15.09 -11.77
CA TYR A 15 14.10 -16.27 -11.39
C TYR A 15 13.28 -17.23 -10.53
N ASP A 16 12.77 -16.71 -9.40
CA ASP A 16 12.00 -17.50 -8.45
C ASP A 16 10.94 -16.64 -7.76
N TYR A 17 9.90 -17.27 -7.25
CA TYR A 17 8.85 -16.59 -6.51
C TYR A 17 8.33 -17.44 -5.35
N ALA A 18 7.92 -16.77 -4.28
CA ALA A 18 7.26 -17.41 -3.15
C ALA A 18 6.03 -16.60 -2.75
N ILE A 19 4.95 -17.31 -2.42
CA ILE A 19 3.73 -16.71 -1.89
C ILE A 19 3.48 -17.29 -0.50
N THR A 20 3.41 -16.40 0.48
CA THR A 20 2.95 -16.70 1.84
C THR A 20 1.86 -15.69 2.21
N ASN A 21 2.11 -14.80 3.17
CA ASN A 21 1.31 -13.59 3.42
C ASN A 21 1.72 -12.42 2.52
N SER A 22 2.86 -12.55 1.85
CA SER A 22 3.41 -11.61 0.88
C SER A 22 3.80 -12.39 -0.37
N LEU A 23 3.76 -11.71 -1.52
CA LEU A 23 4.43 -12.21 -2.73
C LEU A 23 5.87 -11.68 -2.74
N ILE A 24 6.82 -12.60 -2.83
CA ILE A 24 8.25 -12.31 -2.97
C ILE A 24 8.66 -12.79 -4.35
N VAL A 25 9.25 -11.91 -5.16
CA VAL A 25 9.74 -12.24 -6.49
C VAL A 25 11.22 -11.88 -6.59
N LYS A 26 12.03 -12.84 -7.04
CA LYS A 26 13.47 -12.69 -7.26
C LYS A 26 13.74 -12.56 -8.75
N PHE A 27 14.55 -11.57 -9.09
CA PHE A 27 14.96 -11.25 -10.44
C PHE A 27 16.49 -11.33 -10.57
N ILE A 28 16.97 -11.72 -11.75
CA ILE A 28 18.38 -11.65 -12.12
C ILE A 28 18.48 -10.62 -13.24
N ASP A 29 19.48 -9.73 -13.17
CA ASP A 29 19.78 -8.72 -14.19
C ASP A 29 18.62 -7.75 -14.52
N VAL A 30 17.68 -7.56 -13.59
CA VAL A 30 16.61 -6.55 -13.69
C VAL A 30 16.83 -5.45 -12.66
N ASP A 31 16.93 -4.20 -13.11
CA ASP A 31 17.11 -3.05 -12.24
C ASP A 31 15.82 -2.62 -11.51
N PHE A 32 16.01 -1.81 -10.46
CA PHE A 32 14.93 -1.32 -9.61
C PHE A 32 13.87 -0.49 -10.36
N ASN A 33 14.25 0.30 -11.36
CA ASN A 33 13.30 1.17 -12.05
C ASN A 33 12.38 0.36 -12.95
N ASN A 34 12.91 -0.66 -13.61
CA ASN A 34 12.11 -1.60 -14.41
C ASN A 34 11.10 -2.35 -13.53
N ILE A 35 11.51 -2.84 -12.36
CA ILE A 35 10.59 -3.48 -11.39
C ILE A 35 9.57 -2.48 -10.85
N LYS A 36 9.99 -1.22 -10.59
CA LYS A 36 9.08 -0.18 -10.14
C LYS A 36 7.99 0.11 -11.16
N SER A 37 8.39 0.26 -12.43
CA SER A 37 7.47 0.50 -13.54
C SER A 37 6.56 -0.70 -13.80
N PHE A 38 7.08 -1.93 -13.65
CA PHE A 38 6.33 -3.15 -13.88
C PHE A 38 5.18 -3.30 -12.86
N PHE A 39 5.49 -3.30 -11.56
CA PHE A 39 4.48 -3.45 -10.52
C PHE A 39 3.67 -2.18 -10.25
N GLY A 40 4.17 -1.01 -10.65
CA GLY A 40 3.50 0.27 -10.42
C GLY A 40 3.32 0.60 -8.94
N THR A 41 2.25 1.34 -8.62
CA THR A 41 1.86 1.68 -7.24
C THR A 41 0.45 1.21 -6.89
N SER A 42 -0.30 0.69 -7.87
CA SER A 42 -1.66 0.20 -7.68
C SER A 42 -1.66 -1.19 -7.05
N THR A 43 -2.80 -1.56 -6.46
CA THR A 43 -3.03 -2.91 -5.98
C THR A 43 -3.19 -3.89 -7.15
N ILE A 44 -2.67 -5.10 -6.98
CA ILE A 44 -2.69 -6.18 -7.96
C ILE A 44 -3.56 -7.29 -7.39
N GLN A 45 -4.57 -7.70 -8.17
CA GLN A 45 -5.55 -8.70 -7.73
C GLN A 45 -5.07 -10.11 -7.92
N TYR A 46 -4.40 -10.40 -9.03
CA TYR A 46 -3.82 -11.70 -9.34
C TYR A 46 -2.58 -11.54 -10.23
N ILE A 47 -1.77 -12.58 -10.31
CA ILE A 47 -0.70 -12.73 -11.29
C ILE A 47 -0.81 -14.06 -12.01
N GLU A 48 -0.30 -14.10 -13.23
CA GLU A 48 -0.15 -15.34 -14.00
C GLU A 48 1.33 -15.66 -14.17
N ILE A 49 1.70 -16.92 -13.95
CA ILE A 49 3.02 -17.45 -14.25
C ILE A 49 2.96 -18.09 -15.63
N LEU A 50 3.90 -17.72 -16.49
CA LEU A 50 4.03 -18.28 -17.84
C LEU A 50 5.30 -19.09 -17.97
N ASP A 51 5.22 -20.12 -18.81
CA ASP A 51 6.37 -20.88 -19.29
C ASP A 51 7.19 -20.10 -20.34
N GLU A 52 8.23 -20.75 -20.87
CA GLU A 52 9.10 -20.21 -21.91
C GLU A 52 8.34 -19.87 -23.21
N ASN A 53 7.25 -20.60 -23.47
CA ASN A 53 6.41 -20.43 -24.65
C ASN A 53 5.25 -19.43 -24.42
N LYS A 54 5.25 -18.72 -23.29
CA LYS A 54 4.22 -17.75 -22.89
C LYS A 54 2.83 -18.36 -22.68
N ASN A 55 2.77 -19.66 -22.39
CA ASN A 55 1.53 -20.30 -21.94
C ASN A 55 1.38 -20.10 -20.44
N VAL A 56 0.15 -19.82 -20.00
CA VAL A 56 -0.16 -19.73 -18.57
C VAL A 56 -0.06 -21.12 -17.96
N VAL A 57 0.84 -21.27 -16.99
CA VAL A 57 1.02 -22.52 -16.22
C VAL A 57 0.38 -22.44 -14.85
N GLU A 58 0.24 -21.24 -14.30
CA GLU A 58 -0.31 -21.03 -12.96
C GLU A 58 -0.92 -19.62 -12.84
N GLN A 59 -1.99 -19.50 -12.07
CA GLN A 59 -2.57 -18.22 -11.66
C GLN A 59 -2.59 -18.16 -10.13
N LYS A 60 -2.21 -17.00 -9.58
CA LYS A 60 -2.18 -16.76 -8.14
C LYS A 60 -2.99 -15.52 -7.80
N GLU A 61 -4.00 -15.71 -6.97
CA GLU A 61 -4.75 -14.61 -6.37
C GLU A 61 -3.89 -13.92 -5.31
N LEU A 62 -3.79 -12.61 -5.41
CA LEU A 62 -3.09 -11.74 -4.47
C LEU A 62 -4.07 -10.93 -3.60
N GLY A 63 -5.34 -10.79 -4.00
CA GLY A 63 -6.35 -10.09 -3.19
C GLY A 63 -5.99 -8.62 -2.91
N GLY A 64 -5.33 -7.95 -3.86
CA GLY A 64 -5.01 -6.53 -3.77
C GLY A 64 -3.69 -6.19 -3.08
N MET A 65 -2.64 -7.00 -3.28
CA MET A 65 -1.30 -6.64 -2.80
C MET A 65 -0.68 -5.51 -3.64
N SER A 66 0.19 -4.70 -3.03
CA SER A 66 0.95 -3.66 -3.71
C SER A 66 2.43 -3.76 -3.35
N ARG A 67 3.31 -3.28 -4.23
CA ARG A 67 4.76 -3.36 -4.02
C ARG A 67 5.19 -2.47 -2.84
N THR A 68 5.66 -3.08 -1.76
CA THR A 68 6.11 -2.38 -0.55
C THR A 68 7.60 -2.12 -0.53
N SER A 69 8.42 -3.05 -1.04
CA SER A 69 9.88 -2.90 -1.05
C SER A 69 10.56 -3.52 -2.26
N ILE A 70 11.74 -2.99 -2.56
CA ILE A 70 12.71 -3.57 -3.50
C ILE A 70 14.09 -3.47 -2.85
N TYR A 71 14.85 -4.57 -2.83
CA TYR A 71 16.23 -4.60 -2.32
C TYR A 71 17.07 -5.64 -3.05
N LEU A 72 18.37 -5.66 -2.78
CA LEU A 72 19.31 -6.64 -3.33
C LEU A 72 19.57 -7.75 -2.31
N GLU A 73 19.56 -8.99 -2.78
CA GLU A 73 19.87 -10.18 -1.99
C GLU A 73 20.96 -10.99 -2.69
N LYS A 74 22.04 -11.34 -2.00
CA LYS A 74 23.07 -12.22 -2.56
C LYS A 74 22.65 -13.68 -2.38
N GLY A 75 22.83 -14.49 -3.41
CA GLY A 75 22.63 -15.93 -3.30
C GLY A 75 23.40 -16.71 -4.34
N LEU A 76 23.08 -17.99 -4.43
CA LEU A 76 23.72 -18.93 -5.35
C LEU A 76 22.67 -19.48 -6.31
N ILE A 77 23.01 -19.57 -7.60
CA ILE A 77 22.24 -20.33 -8.58
C ILE A 77 23.04 -21.53 -9.04
N LYS A 78 22.33 -22.60 -9.38
CA LYS A 78 22.93 -23.80 -9.97
C LYS A 78 23.04 -23.62 -11.48
N LYS A 79 24.26 -23.58 -12.00
CA LYS A 79 24.54 -23.59 -13.43
C LYS A 79 25.03 -24.98 -13.84
N HIS A 80 24.51 -25.48 -14.94
CA HIS A 80 24.92 -26.75 -15.52
C HIS A 80 25.96 -26.50 -16.62
N GLU A 81 27.14 -27.13 -16.49
CA GLU A 81 28.20 -27.04 -17.50
C GLU A 81 28.57 -28.44 -18.00
N LYS A 82 28.79 -28.54 -19.31
CA LYS A 82 29.28 -29.75 -19.96
C LYS A 82 30.79 -29.79 -19.82
N LYS A 83 31.29 -30.76 -19.06
CA LYS A 83 32.72 -31.04 -18.95
C LYS A 83 33.07 -32.18 -19.91
N LEU A 84 34.01 -31.95 -20.81
CA LEU A 84 34.53 -33.00 -21.69
C LEU A 84 35.33 -34.00 -20.84
N ILE A 85 34.95 -35.27 -20.92
CA ILE A 85 35.61 -36.39 -20.22
C ILE A 85 36.53 -37.16 -21.17
N SER A 86 36.09 -37.35 -22.41
CA SER A 86 36.89 -37.95 -23.47
C SER A 86 36.60 -37.26 -24.79
N GLU A 87 37.66 -36.93 -25.53
CA GLU A 87 37.55 -36.53 -26.93
C GLU A 87 37.05 -37.70 -27.78
N ALA A 88 36.47 -37.40 -28.93
CA ALA A 88 36.10 -38.41 -29.91
C ALA A 88 37.37 -39.07 -30.46
N TYR A 89 37.35 -40.39 -30.62
CA TYR A 89 38.49 -41.13 -31.15
C TYR A 89 38.03 -42.34 -31.95
N ASP A 90 38.90 -42.77 -32.87
CA ASP A 90 38.70 -43.98 -33.66
C ASP A 90 39.56 -45.11 -33.07
N GLU A 91 38.94 -46.27 -32.83
CA GLU A 91 39.60 -47.47 -32.35
C GLU A 91 39.65 -48.51 -33.46
N THR A 92 40.85 -48.96 -33.82
CA THR A 92 41.03 -50.03 -34.80
C THR A 92 41.11 -51.38 -34.09
N ILE A 93 40.18 -52.27 -34.37
CA ILE A 93 40.15 -53.63 -33.84
C ILE A 93 40.39 -54.67 -34.95
N PRO A 94 41.17 -55.73 -34.67
CA PRO A 94 41.30 -56.86 -35.58
C PRO A 94 40.05 -57.74 -35.52
N VAL A 95 39.41 -57.95 -36.66
CA VAL A 95 38.28 -58.86 -36.83
C VAL A 95 38.77 -60.11 -37.57
N VAL A 96 38.60 -61.27 -36.93
CA VAL A 96 38.90 -62.55 -37.55
C VAL A 96 37.71 -62.95 -38.40
N VAL A 97 37.90 -62.96 -39.72
CA VAL A 97 36.89 -63.45 -40.65
C VAL A 97 37.15 -64.94 -40.85
N GLU A 98 36.23 -65.79 -40.37
CA GLU A 98 36.33 -67.25 -40.54
C GLU A 98 36.30 -67.62 -42.04
N THR A 99 37.49 -67.86 -42.57
CA THR A 99 37.74 -68.52 -43.86
C THR A 99 38.84 -69.57 -43.63
N ASP A 100 38.98 -70.55 -44.53
CA ASP A 100 39.90 -71.71 -44.39
C ASP A 100 41.38 -71.34 -44.11
N THR A 101 41.74 -70.07 -44.20
CA THR A 101 42.97 -69.48 -43.71
C THR A 101 42.62 -68.22 -42.91
N ASN A 102 42.59 -68.25 -41.57
CA ASN A 102 42.25 -67.09 -40.73
C ASN A 102 42.88 -65.76 -41.22
N ILE A 103 42.11 -64.92 -41.92
CA ILE A 103 42.52 -63.57 -42.33
C ILE A 103 42.07 -62.61 -41.22
N THR A 104 42.98 -61.74 -40.80
CA THR A 104 42.67 -60.66 -39.84
C THR A 104 42.45 -59.38 -40.63
N GLU A 105 41.22 -58.86 -40.61
CA GLU A 105 40.88 -57.56 -41.20
C GLU A 105 40.84 -56.50 -40.08
N GLU A 106 41.25 -55.27 -40.39
CA GLU A 106 41.16 -54.15 -39.44
C GLU A 106 39.81 -53.44 -39.62
N GLN A 107 39.02 -53.38 -38.54
CA GLN A 107 37.80 -52.59 -38.50
C GLN A 107 38.03 -51.34 -37.62
N VAL A 108 37.62 -50.18 -38.12
CA VAL A 108 37.65 -48.93 -37.35
C VAL A 108 36.27 -48.70 -36.72
N ILE A 109 36.24 -48.54 -35.39
CA ILE A 109 35.07 -48.18 -34.60
C ILE A 109 35.22 -46.71 -34.20
N HIS A 110 34.23 -45.89 -34.53
CA HIS A 110 34.17 -44.49 -34.10
C HIS A 110 33.54 -44.39 -32.70
N HIS A 111 34.23 -43.73 -31.77
CA HIS A 111 33.72 -43.37 -30.46
C HIS A 111 33.47 -41.86 -30.37
N ASP A 112 32.24 -41.47 -30.10
CA ASP A 112 31.87 -40.06 -29.90
C ASP A 112 32.49 -39.48 -28.62
N ALA A 113 32.65 -38.15 -28.59
CA ALA A 113 33.10 -37.44 -27.40
C ALA A 113 32.12 -37.62 -26.22
N VAL A 114 32.66 -37.96 -25.05
CA VAL A 114 31.88 -38.19 -23.83
C VAL A 114 31.93 -36.94 -22.95
N TYR A 115 30.74 -36.47 -22.53
CA TYR A 115 30.59 -35.31 -21.66
C TYR A 115 29.93 -35.70 -20.35
N GLU A 116 30.38 -35.10 -19.24
CA GLU A 116 29.72 -35.15 -17.94
C GLU A 116 29.04 -33.82 -17.67
N MET A 117 27.80 -33.88 -17.16
CA MET A 117 27.07 -32.70 -16.69
C MET A 117 27.47 -32.41 -15.25
N THR A 118 28.24 -31.35 -15.02
CA THR A 118 28.56 -30.88 -13.67
C THR A 118 27.63 -29.74 -13.29
N THR A 119 27.23 -29.69 -12.02
CA THR A 119 26.47 -28.56 -11.45
C THR A 119 27.42 -27.72 -10.61
N ILE A 120 27.54 -26.44 -10.94
CA ILE A 120 28.34 -25.47 -10.19
C ILE A 120 27.42 -24.44 -9.55
N ASP A 121 27.77 -24.00 -8.35
CA ASP A 121 27.09 -22.90 -7.67
C ASP A 121 27.74 -21.57 -8.10
N VAL A 122 26.94 -20.69 -8.70
CA VAL A 122 27.38 -19.38 -9.18
C VAL A 122 26.79 -18.30 -8.26
N PRO A 123 27.63 -17.44 -7.65
CA PRO A 123 27.14 -16.31 -6.88
C PRO A 123 26.47 -15.28 -7.79
N VAL A 124 25.27 -14.88 -7.42
CA VAL A 124 24.50 -13.84 -8.10
C VAL A 124 23.89 -12.89 -7.09
N GLU A 125 23.57 -11.69 -7.58
CA GLU A 125 22.79 -10.71 -6.84
C GLU A 125 21.39 -10.69 -7.41
N PHE A 126 20.41 -11.00 -6.56
CA PHE A 126 19.00 -10.93 -6.90
C PHE A 126 18.48 -9.55 -6.59
N THR A 127 17.75 -8.96 -7.53
CA THR A 127 16.81 -7.91 -7.17
C THR A 127 15.54 -8.58 -6.65
N VAL A 128 15.11 -8.23 -5.44
CA VAL A 128 13.95 -8.83 -4.79
C VAL A 128 12.85 -7.79 -4.65
N ALA A 129 11.65 -8.11 -5.14
CA ALA A 129 10.44 -7.31 -4.93
C ALA A 129 9.52 -8.01 -3.93
N ILE A 130 9.00 -7.25 -2.97
CA ILE A 130 7.97 -7.72 -2.04
C ILE A 130 6.67 -6.96 -2.30
N LEU A 131 5.58 -7.70 -2.43
CA LEU A 131 4.22 -7.19 -2.49
C LEU A 131 3.44 -7.69 -1.28
N GLU A 132 2.75 -6.76 -0.62
CA GLU A 132 1.96 -7.01 0.59
C GLU A 132 0.61 -6.34 0.47
N HIS A 133 -0.36 -6.82 1.26
CA HIS A 133 -1.61 -6.10 1.40
C HIS A 133 -1.32 -4.70 1.97
N PRO A 134 -1.89 -3.63 1.39
CA PRO A 134 -1.73 -2.30 1.93
C PRO A 134 -2.18 -2.29 3.39
N SER A 135 -1.52 -1.50 4.23
CA SER A 135 -1.98 -1.33 5.61
C SER A 135 -3.41 -0.80 5.64
N PHE A 136 -4.14 -1.02 6.73
CA PHE A 136 -5.49 -0.48 6.89
C PHE A 136 -5.56 1.04 6.66
N GLU A 137 -4.52 1.77 7.07
CA GLU A 137 -4.37 3.21 6.82
C GLU A 137 -4.18 3.53 5.33
N ALA A 138 -3.35 2.77 4.61
CA ALA A 138 -3.18 2.93 3.17
C ALA A 138 -4.46 2.59 2.40
N GLN A 139 -5.18 1.54 2.80
CA GLN A 139 -6.50 1.19 2.26
C GLN A 139 -7.51 2.30 2.52
N ILE A 140 -7.54 2.89 3.72
CA ILE A 140 -8.40 4.04 4.04
C ILE A 140 -8.03 5.25 3.17
N ASN A 141 -6.75 5.52 2.94
CA ASN A 141 -6.31 6.64 2.10
C ASN A 141 -6.63 6.40 0.63
N GLU A 142 -6.50 5.18 0.13
CA GLU A 142 -6.91 4.80 -1.23
C GLU A 142 -8.43 4.88 -1.39
N VAL A 143 -9.19 4.39 -0.42
CA VAL A 143 -10.65 4.52 -0.35
C VAL A 143 -11.05 6.00 -0.26
N LYS A 144 -10.37 6.84 0.54
CA LYS A 144 -10.59 8.29 0.56
C LYS A 144 -10.28 8.95 -0.79
N ASN A 145 -9.25 8.48 -1.50
CA ASN A 145 -8.89 8.98 -2.83
C ASN A 145 -9.89 8.51 -3.91
N GLN A 146 -10.38 7.27 -3.83
CA GLN A 146 -11.37 6.71 -4.76
C GLN A 146 -12.77 7.29 -4.51
N ILE A 147 -13.17 7.46 -3.23
CA ILE A 147 -14.39 8.17 -2.83
C ILE A 147 -14.28 9.68 -3.18
N GLY A 148 -13.06 10.21 -3.32
CA GLY A 148 -12.80 11.60 -3.69
C GLY A 148 -13.03 11.94 -5.17
N VAL A 149 -13.21 10.97 -6.07
CA VAL A 149 -13.56 11.23 -7.48
C VAL A 149 -15.02 10.87 -7.71
N ILE A 150 -15.91 11.66 -7.10
CA ILE A 150 -17.29 11.68 -7.55
C ILE A 150 -17.28 12.37 -8.92
N ASP A 151 -17.67 11.65 -9.98
CA ASP A 151 -17.97 12.29 -11.26
C ASP A 151 -19.25 13.12 -11.11
N VAL A 152 -19.07 14.33 -10.59
CA VAL A 152 -20.14 15.30 -10.32
C VAL A 152 -20.94 15.65 -11.57
N THR A 153 -20.47 15.31 -12.77
CA THR A 153 -21.19 15.53 -14.04
C THR A 153 -22.32 14.53 -14.27
N THR A 154 -22.33 13.40 -13.54
CA THR A 154 -23.33 12.33 -13.66
C THR A 154 -24.33 12.28 -12.50
N LEU A 155 -24.12 13.09 -11.46
CA LEU A 155 -24.98 13.10 -10.28
C LEU A 155 -26.37 13.69 -10.59
N ASP A 156 -27.40 13.04 -10.06
CA ASP A 156 -28.73 13.62 -9.92
C ASP A 156 -28.77 14.68 -8.79
N LEU A 157 -29.95 15.28 -8.55
CA LEU A 157 -30.11 16.31 -7.55
C LEU A 157 -29.73 15.84 -6.13
N ASP A 158 -30.11 14.63 -5.75
CA ASP A 158 -29.83 14.10 -4.42
C ASP A 158 -28.34 13.75 -4.27
N GLY A 159 -27.71 13.24 -5.33
CA GLY A 159 -26.25 13.10 -5.42
C GLY A 159 -25.53 14.43 -5.20
N TRP A 160 -25.95 15.49 -5.87
CA TRP A 160 -25.39 16.84 -5.68
C TRP A 160 -25.59 17.38 -4.27
N LYS A 161 -26.76 17.15 -3.65
CA LYS A 161 -27.02 17.54 -2.26
C LYS A 161 -26.09 16.83 -1.28
N ASN A 162 -25.92 15.51 -1.43
CA ASN A 162 -25.03 14.72 -0.59
C ASN A 162 -23.57 15.15 -0.76
N TYR A 163 -23.11 15.29 -2.01
CA TYR A 163 -21.77 15.80 -2.31
C TYR A 163 -21.52 17.16 -1.64
N ARG A 164 -22.46 18.10 -1.81
CA ARG A 164 -22.33 19.45 -1.24
C ARG A 164 -22.36 19.45 0.28
N GLN A 165 -23.09 18.52 0.91
CA GLN A 165 -23.08 18.35 2.36
C GLN A 165 -21.77 17.76 2.88
N GLU A 166 -21.10 16.88 2.14
CA GLU A 166 -19.78 16.40 2.52
C GLU A 166 -18.72 17.51 2.39
N GLU A 167 -18.80 18.33 1.33
CA GLU A 167 -17.98 19.56 1.24
C GLU A 167 -18.23 20.51 2.41
N ASN A 168 -19.49 20.67 2.83
CA ASN A 168 -19.87 21.48 3.99
C ASN A 168 -19.17 21.02 5.27
N LYS A 169 -19.20 19.70 5.55
CA LYS A 169 -18.53 19.10 6.71
C LYS A 169 -17.01 19.24 6.62
N LYS A 170 -16.44 19.02 5.43
CA LYS A 170 -15.00 19.16 5.18
C LYS A 170 -14.52 20.57 5.48
N LEU A 171 -15.18 21.59 4.92
CA LEU A 171 -14.83 23.00 5.15
C LEU A 171 -14.97 23.40 6.62
N PHE A 172 -15.96 22.88 7.33
CA PHE A 172 -16.10 23.08 8.78
C PHE A 172 -14.94 22.46 9.56
N SER A 173 -14.58 21.22 9.24
CA SER A 173 -13.45 20.51 9.85
C SER A 173 -12.11 21.23 9.62
N GLU A 174 -11.85 21.66 8.38
CA GLU A 174 -10.67 22.45 8.01
C GLU A 174 -10.61 23.78 8.80
N PHE A 175 -11.74 24.48 8.89
CA PHE A 175 -11.84 25.71 9.70
C PHE A 175 -11.50 25.47 11.18
N LEU A 176 -11.98 24.37 11.78
CA LEU A 176 -11.67 24.04 13.18
C LEU A 176 -10.20 23.67 13.37
N ALA A 177 -9.58 22.98 12.42
CA ALA A 177 -8.16 22.61 12.49
C ALA A 177 -7.24 23.85 12.51
N ASP A 178 -7.60 24.87 11.74
CA ASP A 178 -6.90 26.15 11.67
C ASP A 178 -7.25 27.09 12.84
N SER A 179 -8.30 26.77 13.59
CA SER A 179 -8.76 27.57 14.74
C SER A 179 -8.11 27.17 16.06
N SER A 180 -8.22 28.06 17.05
CA SER A 180 -7.87 27.82 18.44
C SER A 180 -8.62 28.76 19.37
N VAL A 181 -8.66 28.42 20.65
CA VAL A 181 -9.09 29.33 21.73
C VAL A 181 -7.92 29.61 22.67
N GLU A 182 -7.89 30.83 23.22
CA GLU A 182 -6.92 31.19 24.25
C GLU A 182 -7.45 30.88 25.65
N PHE A 183 -6.61 30.26 26.48
CA PHE A 183 -6.86 30.06 27.90
C PHE A 183 -5.53 30.05 28.67
N ASN A 184 -5.44 30.77 29.79
CA ASN A 184 -4.21 30.86 30.60
C ASN A 184 -2.95 31.21 29.78
N GLY A 185 -3.09 32.09 28.78
CA GLY A 185 -2.00 32.53 27.89
C GLY A 185 -1.52 31.49 26.88
N LYS A 186 -2.24 30.37 26.70
CA LYS A 186 -1.93 29.31 25.73
C LYS A 186 -3.07 29.11 24.74
N GLN A 187 -2.74 28.58 23.57
CA GLN A 187 -3.69 28.27 22.50
C GLN A 187 -4.08 26.79 22.53
N TYR A 188 -5.38 26.50 22.57
CA TYR A 188 -5.93 25.15 22.61
C TYR A 188 -6.67 24.81 21.33
N GLY A 189 -6.58 23.56 20.92
CA GLY A 189 -7.31 23.02 19.77
C GLY A 189 -8.81 23.01 20.01
N VAL A 190 -9.57 23.10 18.92
CA VAL A 190 -11.05 23.13 18.92
C VAL A 190 -11.62 22.13 17.92
N THR A 191 -10.79 21.22 17.41
CA THR A 191 -11.23 20.20 16.46
C THR A 191 -12.25 19.26 17.09
N GLU A 192 -12.94 18.49 16.25
CA GLU A 192 -13.81 17.41 16.75
C GLU A 192 -13.00 16.38 17.57
N GLU A 193 -11.75 16.10 17.17
CA GLU A 193 -10.84 15.23 17.91
C GLU A 193 -10.53 15.80 19.30
N ASP A 194 -10.14 17.07 19.41
CA ASP A 194 -9.88 17.74 20.69
C ASP A 194 -11.13 17.67 21.62
N GLN A 195 -12.32 17.96 21.08
CA GLN A 195 -13.58 17.94 21.84
C GLN A 195 -13.92 16.52 22.34
N ASN A 196 -13.74 15.50 21.49
CA ASN A 196 -14.02 14.12 21.82
C ASN A 196 -13.02 13.58 22.84
N GLU A 197 -11.74 13.84 22.65
CA GLU A 197 -10.69 13.43 23.59
C GLU A 197 -10.91 14.07 24.96
N MET A 198 -11.24 15.36 25.01
CA MET A 198 -11.53 16.07 26.26
C MET A 198 -12.76 15.48 26.99
N SER A 199 -13.81 15.13 26.24
CA SER A 199 -15.02 14.48 26.77
C SER A 199 -14.73 13.10 27.34
N LEU A 200 -13.99 12.27 26.59
CA LEU A 200 -13.60 10.92 27.01
C LEU A 200 -12.68 10.95 28.23
N ASN A 201 -11.72 11.88 28.26
CA ASN A 201 -10.81 12.07 29.37
C ASN A 201 -11.57 12.47 30.64
N TYR A 202 -12.47 13.43 30.55
CA TYR A 202 -13.32 13.84 31.68
C TYR A 202 -14.21 12.70 32.18
N MET A 203 -14.82 11.93 31.28
CA MET A 203 -15.62 10.76 31.64
C MET A 203 -14.81 9.73 32.43
N GLN A 204 -13.60 9.40 31.96
CA GLN A 204 -12.70 8.46 32.64
C GLN A 204 -12.23 8.97 34.00
N TYR A 205 -11.95 10.27 34.11
CA TYR A 205 -11.63 10.93 35.37
C TYR A 205 -12.80 10.81 36.37
N GLN A 206 -14.03 11.09 35.95
CA GLN A 206 -15.21 10.98 36.82
C GLN A 206 -15.47 9.53 37.28
N ILE A 207 -15.34 8.54 36.39
CA ILE A 207 -15.46 7.11 36.73
C ILE A 207 -14.42 6.71 37.78
N SER A 208 -13.17 7.14 37.59
CA SER A 208 -12.06 6.82 38.51
C SER A 208 -12.25 7.47 39.88
N LYS A 209 -12.68 8.74 39.90
CA LYS A 209 -13.02 9.48 41.12
C LYS A 209 -14.17 8.82 41.88
N GLN A 210 -15.21 8.38 41.17
CA GLN A 210 -16.33 7.65 41.77
C GLN A 210 -15.91 6.30 42.36
N ALA A 211 -14.95 5.62 41.73
CA ALA A 211 -14.37 4.38 42.23
C ALA A 211 -13.37 4.56 43.38
N GLY A 212 -13.15 5.80 43.84
CA GLY A 212 -12.19 6.11 44.92
C GLY A 212 -10.72 5.91 44.52
N LYS A 213 -10.43 5.87 43.21
CA LYS A 213 -9.05 5.78 42.71
C LYS A 213 -8.43 7.17 42.65
N GLU A 214 -7.18 7.27 43.07
CA GLU A 214 -6.36 8.44 42.80
C GLU A 214 -6.18 8.56 41.28
N THR A 215 -6.61 9.69 40.73
CA THR A 215 -6.54 9.99 39.30
C THR A 215 -6.23 11.47 39.11
N VAL A 216 -5.50 11.79 38.05
CA VAL A 216 -5.19 13.16 37.66
C VAL A 216 -5.84 13.44 36.32
N LEU A 217 -6.31 14.67 36.15
CA LEU A 217 -6.83 15.15 34.88
C LEU A 217 -5.67 15.86 34.17
N GLU A 218 -5.39 15.46 32.94
CA GLU A 218 -4.30 16.04 32.16
C GLU A 218 -4.83 16.54 30.82
N TRP A 219 -4.27 17.64 30.33
CA TRP A 219 -4.63 18.20 29.04
C TRP A 219 -3.44 18.92 28.39
N HIS A 220 -3.53 19.20 27.09
CA HIS A 220 -2.45 19.83 26.33
C HIS A 220 -2.90 21.06 25.55
N ALA A 221 -2.01 22.04 25.43
CA ALA A 221 -2.14 23.12 24.45
C ALA A 221 -1.67 22.63 23.06
N LYS A 222 -1.94 23.40 21.99
CA LYS A 222 -1.47 23.05 20.65
C LYS A 222 0.06 22.93 20.64
N LYS A 223 0.57 21.81 20.11
CA LYS A 223 2.01 21.51 19.97
C LYS A 223 2.78 21.43 21.29
N GLU A 224 2.09 21.21 22.40
CA GLU A 224 2.68 20.98 23.72
C GLU A 224 2.32 19.59 24.24
N LYS A 225 3.10 19.10 25.21
CA LYS A 225 2.78 17.87 25.95
C LYS A 225 1.65 18.09 26.96
N CYS A 226 1.02 17.01 27.39
CA CYS A 226 0.03 17.04 28.47
C CYS A 226 0.64 17.56 29.78
N VAL A 227 -0.17 18.31 30.52
CA VAL A 227 0.12 18.79 31.87
C VAL A 227 -1.08 18.54 32.77
N VAL A 228 -0.84 18.47 34.08
CA VAL A 228 -1.91 18.32 35.07
C VAL A 228 -2.80 19.56 35.07
N PHE A 229 -4.11 19.34 35.01
CA PHE A 229 -5.17 20.33 35.09
C PHE A 229 -5.96 20.16 36.38
N THR A 230 -6.41 21.28 36.95
CA THR A 230 -7.48 21.22 37.94
C THR A 230 -8.79 20.88 37.22
N GLU A 231 -9.70 20.20 37.92
CA GLU A 231 -11.05 19.91 37.39
C GLU A 231 -11.78 21.19 36.96
N SER A 232 -11.61 22.28 37.72
CA SER A 232 -12.20 23.58 37.41
C SER A 232 -11.62 24.18 36.12
N ASP A 233 -10.30 24.17 35.94
CA ASP A 233 -9.67 24.73 34.74
C ASP A 233 -10.05 23.93 33.49
N PHE A 234 -10.10 22.60 33.61
CA PHE A 234 -10.47 21.73 32.51
C PHE A 234 -11.92 21.97 32.06
N LEU A 235 -12.85 22.10 33.02
CA LEU A 235 -14.25 22.41 32.73
C LEU A 235 -14.40 23.82 32.12
N THR A 236 -13.69 24.81 32.64
CA THR A 236 -13.68 26.17 32.06
C THR A 236 -13.18 26.14 30.61
N LEU A 237 -12.04 25.48 30.34
CA LEU A 237 -11.53 25.34 28.99
C LEU A 237 -12.53 24.62 28.07
N SER A 238 -13.16 23.55 28.56
CA SER A 238 -14.18 22.83 27.81
C SER A 238 -15.36 23.70 27.41
N LEU A 239 -15.82 24.57 28.32
CA LEU A 239 -16.90 25.51 28.04
C LEU A 239 -16.47 26.60 27.05
N ILE A 240 -15.23 27.09 27.13
CA ILE A 240 -14.68 28.05 26.16
C ILE A 240 -14.65 27.43 24.75
N ILE A 241 -14.12 26.21 24.61
CA ILE A 241 -14.09 25.47 23.34
C ILE A 241 -15.52 25.30 22.81
N LYS A 242 -16.45 24.82 23.64
CA LYS A 242 -17.85 24.65 23.25
C LYS A 242 -18.47 25.98 22.77
N SER A 243 -18.22 27.07 23.49
CA SER A 243 -18.78 28.39 23.18
C SER A 243 -18.22 28.94 21.86
N PHE A 244 -16.95 28.64 21.56
CA PHE A 244 -16.34 28.97 20.28
C PHE A 244 -16.91 28.12 19.14
N VAL A 245 -17.00 26.79 19.29
CA VAL A 245 -17.38 25.87 18.20
C VAL A 245 -18.88 25.94 17.89
N TYR A 246 -19.73 26.09 18.90
CA TYR A 246 -21.18 25.93 18.77
C TYR A 246 -21.84 26.84 17.71
N PRO A 247 -21.51 28.15 17.61
CA PRO A 247 -22.02 28.99 16.52
C PRO A 247 -21.71 28.46 15.12
N TYR A 248 -20.50 27.94 14.91
CA TYR A 248 -20.09 27.41 13.61
C TYR A 248 -20.72 26.04 13.32
N MET A 249 -20.92 25.22 14.35
CA MET A 249 -21.71 23.99 14.22
C MET A 249 -23.14 24.30 13.79
N ASN A 250 -23.78 25.32 14.37
CA ASN A 250 -25.12 25.75 13.94
C ASN A 250 -25.10 26.25 12.49
N LYS A 251 -24.12 27.06 12.12
CA LYS A 251 -23.94 27.50 10.73
C LYS A 251 -23.77 26.32 9.76
N MET A 252 -23.06 25.27 10.16
CA MET A 252 -22.97 24.03 9.37
C MET A 252 -24.33 23.36 9.19
N GLN A 253 -25.17 23.34 10.22
CA GLN A 253 -26.54 22.82 10.12
C GLN A 253 -27.43 23.71 9.25
N GLU A 254 -27.28 25.03 9.31
CA GLU A 254 -27.98 25.96 8.41
C GLU A 254 -27.62 25.71 6.94
N TYR A 255 -26.32 25.51 6.64
CA TYR A 255 -25.89 25.13 5.29
C TYR A 255 -26.47 23.78 4.87
N LYS A 256 -26.52 22.80 5.77
CA LYS A 256 -27.15 21.50 5.51
C LYS A 256 -28.62 21.67 5.14
N GLU A 257 -29.38 22.42 5.94
CA GLU A 257 -30.80 22.70 5.67
C GLU A 257 -30.98 23.39 4.30
N LYS A 258 -30.14 24.40 4.02
CA LYS A 258 -30.15 25.10 2.73
C LYS A 258 -29.86 24.17 1.55
N ILE A 259 -28.85 23.29 1.66
CA ILE A 259 -28.52 22.30 0.62
C ILE A 259 -29.70 21.37 0.36
N PHE A 260 -30.30 20.80 1.41
CA PHE A 260 -31.37 19.82 1.24
C PHE A 260 -32.71 20.42 0.80
N SER A 261 -32.91 21.73 1.02
CA SER A 261 -34.09 22.46 0.55
C SER A 261 -34.05 22.88 -0.92
N CYS A 262 -32.90 22.81 -1.59
CA CYS A 262 -32.77 23.12 -3.02
C CYS A 262 -33.64 22.21 -3.91
N LYS A 263 -34.15 22.77 -5.01
CA LYS A 263 -35.02 22.09 -5.98
C LYS A 263 -34.34 21.82 -7.32
N SER A 264 -33.12 22.30 -7.50
CA SER A 264 -32.32 22.10 -8.71
C SER A 264 -30.82 21.99 -8.40
N ILE A 265 -30.06 21.37 -9.31
CA ILE A 265 -28.60 21.23 -9.18
C ILE A 265 -27.93 22.61 -9.16
N ASP A 266 -28.42 23.55 -9.97
CA ASP A 266 -27.86 24.90 -10.02
C ASP A 266 -28.04 25.64 -8.69
N GLU A 267 -29.19 25.50 -8.03
CA GLU A 267 -29.40 26.04 -6.69
C GLU A 267 -28.37 25.49 -5.70
N VAL A 268 -28.11 24.17 -5.71
CA VAL A 268 -27.10 23.54 -4.83
C VAL A 268 -25.70 24.12 -5.10
N LYS A 269 -25.32 24.26 -6.37
CA LYS A 269 -24.00 24.80 -6.78
C LYS A 269 -23.80 26.25 -6.34
N THR A 270 -24.86 27.05 -6.32
CA THR A 270 -24.78 28.48 -5.94
C THR A 270 -24.65 28.71 -4.44
N ILE A 271 -24.83 27.69 -3.59
CA ILE A 271 -24.64 27.82 -2.14
C ILE A 271 -23.17 28.12 -1.85
N ASN A 272 -22.88 29.34 -1.41
CA ASN A 272 -21.56 29.75 -0.96
C ASN A 272 -21.33 29.35 0.51
N ILE A 273 -20.59 28.26 0.73
CA ILE A 273 -20.24 27.74 2.05
C ILE A 273 -18.92 28.38 2.48
N LYS A 274 -18.94 29.12 3.59
CA LYS A 274 -17.73 29.75 4.16
C LYS A 274 -17.78 29.77 5.68
N TYR A 275 -16.69 29.31 6.28
CA TYR A 275 -16.41 29.46 7.71
C TYR A 275 -15.24 30.42 7.86
N SER A 276 -15.43 31.45 8.66
CA SER A 276 -14.41 32.44 9.00
C SER A 276 -14.76 32.97 10.37
N THR A 277 -13.74 33.29 11.16
CA THR A 277 -13.93 34.06 12.38
C THR A 277 -14.51 35.41 11.97
N VAL A 278 -15.64 35.79 12.56
CA VAL A 278 -16.15 37.15 12.40
C VAL A 278 -15.16 38.04 13.15
N ILE A 279 -14.25 38.68 12.42
CA ILE A 279 -13.59 39.87 12.92
C ILE A 279 -14.69 40.91 12.83
N ASP A 280 -15.40 41.16 13.94
CA ASP A 280 -16.21 42.36 14.03
C ASP A 280 -15.23 43.52 13.79
N GLU A 281 -15.37 44.20 12.66
CA GLU A 281 -14.71 45.47 12.42
C GLU A 281 -15.18 46.42 13.53
N VAL A 282 -14.30 46.69 14.48
CA VAL A 282 -14.44 47.76 15.47
C VAL A 282 -14.03 49.08 14.83
#